data_AF-A0A9D7CRU3-F1
#
_entry.id   AF-A0A9D7CRU3-F1
#
_cell.length_a   1.000
_cell.length_b   1.000
_cell.length_c   1.000
_cell.angle_alpha   90.00
_cell.angle_beta   90.00
_cell.angle_gamma   90.00
#
_symmetry.space_group_name_H-M   'P 1'
#
loop_
_entity.id
_entity.type
_entity.pdbx_description
1 polymer ?
#
loop_
_entity_poly.entity_id
_entity_poly.type
_entity_poly.pdbx_seq_one_letter_code
_entity_poly.pdbx_strand_id
1 'polypeptide(L)'
;MINELAILRAMLRLSRRQEPATPDALLVRVGGTEGALDASLAALAAAGFVELRSGAAPRLTLAGLAVAVAQVARVGRAAAQSRARAPKRAAAKRRAA
;
A
#
# COMPACT_ATOMS: atom_id res chain seq x y z
N MET A 1 -2.68 11.65 11.21
CA MET A 1 -2.54 11.99 9.78
C MET A 1 -2.38 10.69 9.01
N ILE A 2 -3.30 10.41 8.08
CA ILE A 2 -3.25 9.20 7.26
C ILE A 2 -2.26 9.45 6.11
N ASN A 3 -1.41 8.47 5.81
CA ASN A 3 -0.43 8.59 4.73
C ASN A 3 -1.08 8.19 3.39
N GLU A 4 -1.10 9.11 2.43
CA GLU A 4 -1.76 8.91 1.13
C GLU A 4 -1.14 7.75 0.33
N LEU A 5 0.18 7.54 0.43
CA LEU A 5 0.85 6.41 -0.21
C LEU A 5 0.45 5.07 0.42
N ALA A 6 0.05 5.06 1.69
CA ALA A 6 -0.48 3.87 2.33
C ALA A 6 -1.88 3.54 1.82
N ILE A 7 -2.72 4.57 1.58
CA ILE A 7 -4.05 4.42 0.96
C ILE A 7 -3.92 3.84 -0.44
N LEU A 8 -3.06 4.40 -1.31
CA LEU A 8 -2.84 3.89 -2.66
C LEU A 8 -2.39 2.41 -2.68
N ARG A 9 -1.51 2.03 -1.76
CA ARG A 9 -1.08 0.62 -1.59
C ARG A 9 -2.21 -0.27 -1.10
N ALA A 10 -3.05 0.20 -0.17
CA ALA A 10 -4.20 -0.53 0.33
C ALA A 10 -5.25 -0.77 -0.78
N MET A 11 -5.57 0.27 -1.55
CA MET A 11 -6.47 0.20 -2.71
C MET A 11 -5.95 -0.78 -3.77
N LEU A 12 -4.65 -0.75 -4.09
CA LEU A 12 -4.04 -1.71 -5.01
C LEU A 12 -4.18 -3.15 -4.49
N ARG A 13 -3.96 -3.38 -3.19
CA ARG A 13 -4.08 -4.71 -2.60
C ARG A 13 -5.52 -5.24 -2.62
N LEU A 14 -6.50 -4.36 -2.39
CA LEU A 14 -7.93 -4.68 -2.48
C LEU A 14 -8.34 -5.00 -3.92
N SER A 15 -7.93 -4.17 -4.88
CA SER A 15 -8.17 -4.37 -6.30
C SER A 15 -7.60 -5.70 -6.81
N ARG A 16 -6.39 -6.09 -6.39
CA ARG A 16 -5.79 -7.39 -6.73
C ARG A 16 -6.55 -8.59 -6.17
N ARG A 17 -7.32 -8.40 -5.10
CA ARG A 17 -8.19 -9.42 -4.48
C ARG A 17 -9.62 -9.36 -4.99
N GLN A 18 -9.91 -8.47 -5.94
CA GLN A 18 -11.26 -8.18 -6.42
C GLN A 18 -12.22 -7.75 -5.28
N GLU A 19 -11.67 -7.17 -4.20
CA GLU A 19 -12.43 -6.64 -3.07
C GLU A 19 -12.68 -5.14 -3.28
N PRO A 20 -13.88 -4.62 -2.93
CA PRO A 20 -14.17 -3.19 -3.00
C PRO A 20 -13.35 -2.42 -1.97
N ALA A 21 -12.88 -1.22 -2.35
CA ALA A 21 -12.14 -0.32 -1.47
C ALA A 21 -13.07 0.49 -0.56
N THR A 22 -13.91 -0.17 0.24
CA THR A 22 -14.81 0.51 1.17
C THR A 22 -14.04 1.30 2.23
N PRO A 23 -14.63 2.36 2.82
CA PRO A 23 -14.02 3.12 3.90
C PRO A 23 -13.51 2.22 5.04
N ASP A 24 -14.34 1.27 5.49
CA ASP A 24 -13.96 0.30 6.53
C ASP A 24 -12.76 -0.56 6.12
N ALA A 25 -12.76 -1.07 4.88
CA ALA A 25 -11.68 -1.91 4.38
C ALA A 25 -10.35 -1.13 4.30
N LEU A 26 -10.42 0.17 4.02
CA LEU A 26 -9.28 1.07 4.01
C LEU A 26 -8.82 1.41 5.43
N LEU A 27 -9.73 1.76 6.35
CA LEU A 27 -9.42 2.06 7.75
C LEU A 27 -8.75 0.86 8.45
N VAL A 28 -9.22 -0.37 8.21
CA VAL A 28 -8.58 -1.58 8.76
C VAL A 28 -7.13 -1.72 8.30
N ARG A 29 -6.80 -1.26 7.10
CA ARG A 29 -5.47 -1.44 6.49
C ARG A 29 -4.51 -0.29 6.75
N VAL A 30 -5.03 0.93 6.85
CA VAL A 30 -4.23 2.16 6.97
C VAL A 30 -4.29 2.75 8.38
N GLY A 31 -5.34 2.45 9.14
CA GLY A 31 -5.62 3.03 10.44
C GLY A 31 -6.11 4.48 10.34
N GLY A 32 -6.31 5.12 11.50
CA GLY A 32 -6.74 6.52 11.60
C GLY A 32 -8.25 6.66 11.81
N THR A 33 -8.75 7.86 11.53
CA THR A 33 -10.17 8.22 11.68
C THR A 33 -10.82 8.35 10.30
N GLU A 34 -12.13 8.16 10.24
CA GLU A 34 -12.93 8.31 9.03
C GLU A 34 -12.76 9.71 8.39
N GLY A 35 -12.89 10.78 9.17
CA GLY A 35 -12.68 12.14 8.65
C GLY A 35 -11.27 12.41 8.11
N ALA A 36 -10.24 11.76 8.65
CA ALA A 36 -8.88 11.86 8.10
C ALA A 36 -8.74 11.05 6.80
N LEU A 37 -9.47 9.94 6.67
CA LEU A 37 -9.50 9.13 5.46
C LEU A 37 -10.19 9.89 4.34
N ASP A 38 -11.35 10.50 4.63
CA ASP A 38 -12.11 11.29 3.66
C ASP A 38 -11.32 12.49 3.17
N ALA A 39 -10.68 13.23 4.07
CA ALA A 39 -9.81 14.35 3.71
C ALA A 39 -8.65 13.90 2.78
N SER A 40 -8.04 12.75 3.09
CA SER A 40 -6.94 12.19 2.29
C SER A 40 -7.41 11.69 0.93
N LEU A 41 -8.58 11.06 0.87
CA LEU A 41 -9.21 10.60 -0.38
C LEU A 41 -9.63 11.78 -1.26
N ALA A 42 -10.15 12.86 -0.67
CA ALA A 42 -10.46 14.08 -1.38
C ALA A 42 -9.20 14.73 -1.97
N ALA A 43 -8.11 14.79 -1.20
CA ALA A 43 -6.82 15.30 -1.68
C ALA A 43 -6.25 14.45 -2.83
N LEU A 44 -6.32 13.11 -2.71
CA LEU A 44 -5.90 12.18 -3.76
C LEU A 44 -6.76 12.30 -5.03
N ALA A 45 -8.05 12.58 -4.87
CA ALA A 45 -8.96 12.80 -5.98
C ALA A 45 -8.67 14.12 -6.69
N ALA A 46 -8.46 15.20 -5.94
CA ALA A 46 -8.04 16.50 -6.48
C ALA A 46 -6.70 16.40 -7.24
N ALA A 47 -5.79 15.53 -6.78
CA ALA A 47 -4.53 15.24 -7.45
C ALA A 47 -4.64 14.25 -8.64
N GLY A 48 -5.82 13.73 -8.96
CA GLY A 48 -6.05 12.84 -10.11
C GLY A 48 -5.58 11.39 -9.91
N PHE A 49 -5.34 10.95 -8.67
CA PHE A 49 -4.92 9.57 -8.38
C PHE A 49 -6.09 8.63 -8.04
N VAL A 50 -7.20 9.18 -7.57
CA VAL A 50 -8.39 8.42 -7.17
C VAL A 50 -9.64 9.06 -7.80
N GLU A 51 -10.56 8.23 -8.26
CA GLU A 51 -11.91 8.63 -8.61
C GLU A 51 -12.85 8.34 -7.45
N LEU A 52 -13.49 9.39 -6.93
CA LEU A 52 -14.61 9.27 -6.01
C LEU A 52 -15.90 9.16 -6.82
N ARG A 53 -16.75 8.19 -6.47
CA ARG A 53 -18.03 7.94 -7.14
C ARG A 53 -19.13 7.97 -6.09
N SER A 54 -20.21 8.70 -6.37
CA SER A 54 -21.35 8.75 -5.45
C SER A 54 -21.94 7.35 -5.26
N GLY A 55 -22.06 6.91 -4.00
CA GLY A 55 -22.62 5.60 -3.64
C GLY A 55 -21.77 4.38 -4.02
N ALA A 56 -20.52 4.56 -4.46
CA ALA A 56 -19.63 3.45 -4.83
C ALA A 56 -18.24 3.59 -4.21
N ALA A 57 -17.55 2.46 -4.06
CA ALA A 57 -16.18 2.45 -3.53
C ALA A 57 -15.23 3.26 -4.45
N PRO A 58 -14.31 4.05 -3.87
CA PRO A 58 -13.30 4.79 -4.62
C PRO A 58 -12.46 3.86 -5.50
N ARG A 59 -12.04 4.36 -6.67
CA ARG A 59 -11.23 3.61 -7.63
C ARG A 59 -9.92 4.32 -7.92
N LEU A 60 -8.87 3.56 -8.20
CA LEU A 60 -7.62 4.14 -8.69
C LEU A 60 -7.79 4.60 -10.14
N THR A 61 -7.28 5.78 -10.46
CA THR A 61 -7.04 6.17 -11.85
C THR A 61 -5.84 5.38 -12.40
N LEU A 62 -5.59 5.46 -13.71
CA LEU A 62 -4.38 4.88 -14.30
C LEU A 62 -3.10 5.44 -13.64
N ALA A 63 -3.07 6.76 -13.39
CA ALA A 63 -1.96 7.43 -12.72
C ALA A 63 -1.80 6.95 -11.27
N GLY A 64 -2.90 6.85 -10.51
CA GLY A 64 -2.87 6.34 -9.14
C GLY A 64 -2.41 4.89 -9.05
N LEU A 65 -2.84 4.07 -10.02
CA LEU A 65 -2.38 2.69 -10.16
C LEU A 65 -0.87 2.62 -10.42
N ALA A 66 -0.35 3.41 -11.36
CA ALA A 66 1.08 3.43 -11.68
C ALA A 66 1.93 3.79 -10.44
N VAL A 67 1.52 4.81 -9.68
CA VAL A 67 2.17 5.19 -8.42
C VAL A 67 2.11 4.06 -7.39
N ALA A 68 0.94 3.45 -7.20
CA ALA A 68 0.78 2.35 -6.26
C ALA A 68 1.68 1.15 -6.61
N VAL A 69 1.78 0.79 -7.89
CA VAL A 69 2.64 -0.30 -8.38
C VAL A 69 4.12 0.04 -8.16
N ALA A 70 4.55 1.27 -8.48
CA ALA A 70 5.93 1.70 -8.28
C ALA A 70 6.36 1.61 -6.81
N GLN A 71 5.47 1.94 -5.88
CA GLN A 71 5.72 1.84 -4.44
C GLN A 71 5.88 0.38 -3.99
N VAL A 72 5.04 -0.54 -4.47
CA VAL A 72 5.18 -1.97 -4.15
C VAL A 72 6.48 -2.55 -4.73
N ALA A 73 6.84 -2.19 -5.96
CA ALA A 73 8.08 -2.65 -6.59
C ALA A 73 9.34 -2.18 -5.83
N ARG A 74 9.31 -0.95 -5.27
CA ARG A 74 10.40 -0.42 -4.43
C ARG A 74 10.57 -1.25 -3.16
N VAL A 75 9.48 -1.59 -2.47
CA VAL A 75 9.52 -2.39 -1.23
C VAL A 75 10.01 -3.82 -1.51
N GLY A 76 9.55 -4.44 -2.59
CA GLY A 76 10.00 -5.79 -2.99
C GLY A 76 11.49 -5.86 -3.29
N ARG A 77 12.04 -4.87 -4.01
CA ARG A 77 13.48 -4.79 -4.29
C ARG A 77 14.32 -4.58 -3.03
N ALA A 78 13.87 -3.72 -2.11
CA ALA A 78 14.55 -3.52 -0.84
C ALA A 78 14.60 -4.81 0.00
N ALA A 79 13.50 -5.55 0.09
CA ALA A 79 13.44 -6.82 0.80
C ALA A 79 14.36 -7.89 0.20
N ALA A 80 14.41 -7.98 -1.14
CA ALA A 80 15.30 -8.92 -1.84
C ALA A 80 16.78 -8.61 -1.58
N GLN A 81 17.16 -7.33 -1.59
CA GLN A 81 18.53 -6.89 -1.31
C GLN A 81 18.94 -7.19 0.15
N SER A 82 18.05 -6.97 1.11
CA SER A 82 18.29 -7.32 2.52
C SER A 82 18.52 -8.82 2.71
N ARG A 83 17.76 -9.66 1.99
CA ARG A 83 17.89 -11.12 2.06
C ARG A 83 19.19 -11.63 1.42
N ALA A 84 19.63 -10.99 0.34
CA ALA A 84 20.91 -11.28 -0.29
C ALA A 84 22.12 -10.87 0.58
N ARG A 85 21.96 -9.83 1.42
CA ARG A 85 23.02 -9.32 2.30
C ARG A 85 23.06 -9.96 3.69
N ALA A 86 22.09 -10.82 4.03
CA ALA A 86 22.10 -11.58 5.27
C ALA A 86 23.34 -12.50 5.29
N PRO A 87 24.29 -12.30 6.22
CA PRO A 87 25.54 -13.02 6.19
C PRO A 87 25.31 -14.51 6.48
N LYS A 88 26.05 -15.38 5.78
CA LYS A 88 26.27 -16.81 6.06
C LYS A 88 26.86 -17.09 7.47
N ARG A 89 26.67 -16.21 8.45
CA ARG A 89 27.20 -16.33 9.82
C ARG A 89 26.48 -17.37 10.68
N ALA A 90 25.33 -17.90 10.25
CA ALA A 90 24.63 -18.97 10.97
C ALA A 90 25.16 -20.39 10.68
N ALA A 91 25.95 -20.60 9.62
CA ALA A 91 26.42 -21.95 9.24
C ALA A 91 27.78 -22.33 9.84
N ALA A 92 28.54 -21.38 10.41
CA ALA A 92 29.88 -21.65 10.93
C ALA A 92 29.91 -22.12 12.40
N LYS A 93 28.80 -22.05 13.15
CA LYS A 93 28.76 -22.39 14.58
C LYS A 93 28.26 -23.80 14.93
N ARG A 94 27.96 -24.66 13.94
CA ARG A 94 27.46 -26.04 14.18
C ARG A 94 28.46 -27.15 13.85
N ARG A 95 29.73 -26.81 13.56
CA ARG A 95 30.80 -27.80 13.26
C ARG A 95 31.92 -27.84 14.30
N ALA A 96 31.75 -27.20 15.45
CA ALA A 96 32.70 -27.23 16.56
C ALA A 96 31.93 -27.43 17.87
N ALA A 97 31.47 -28.65 18.10
CA ALA A 97 31.03 -29.20 19.39
C ALA A 97 31.14 -30.72 19.30
#